data_AF-A0A3N5EZI4-F1
#
_entry.id   AF-A0A3N5EZI4-F1
#
_cell.length_a   1.000
_cell.length_b   1.000
_cell.length_c   1.000
_cell.angle_alpha   90.00
_cell.angle_beta   90.00
_cell.angle_gamma   90.00
#
_symmetry.space_group_name_H-M   'P 1'
#
loop_
_entity.id
_entity.type
_entity.pdbx_description
1 polymer ?
#
loop_
_entity_poly.entity_id
_entity_poly.type
_entity_poly.pdbx_seq_one_letter_code
_entity_poly.pdbx_strand_id
1 'polypeptide(L)'
;MRHRGWRRLLGVTGLWLLLGLQGCGTPWATVQDGQGRPVMLLGHDPVAYVTQGRPARGDPAFSVDLPQRTYYFATAEHRALFVADPERYEPQYGGFCASGAAYAIKLGSDPTAWAVYQGRLFIFGDVLGRTAWQLDPAWNVGHADAHWPDIRDTGWRVASLAAYANKVPHYKTGGQIRAAWQSRHPGERYPDYDPGSMWLNLFVKPPGWRAAEGVGQPALGYPP
;
A
#
# COMPACT_ATOMS: atom_id res chain seq x y z
N MET A 1 -5.75 66.46 21.11
CA MET A 1 -5.13 65.73 19.99
C MET A 1 -5.59 64.28 20.04
N ARG A 2 -6.25 63.81 18.98
CA ARG A 2 -6.89 62.49 18.84
C ARG A 2 -5.87 61.50 18.28
N HIS A 3 -5.64 60.37 18.93
CA HIS A 3 -5.21 59.16 18.21
C HIS A 3 -6.06 57.97 18.62
N ARG A 4 -6.71 57.41 17.60
CA ARG A 4 -7.68 56.32 17.62
C ARG A 4 -6.95 54.99 17.82
N GLY A 5 -7.36 54.20 18.81
CA GLY A 5 -6.96 52.80 18.94
C GLY A 5 -7.61 51.95 17.84
N TRP A 6 -6.78 51.30 17.03
CA TRP A 6 -7.25 50.31 16.06
C TRP A 6 -7.68 49.02 16.76
N ARG A 7 -8.94 48.67 16.56
CA ARG A 7 -9.55 47.39 16.92
C ARG A 7 -8.87 46.27 16.13
N ARG A 8 -8.33 45.26 16.83
CA ARG A 8 -7.88 44.01 16.22
C ARG A 8 -9.11 43.19 15.81
N LEU A 9 -9.44 43.19 14.53
CA LEU A 9 -10.34 42.22 13.88
C LEU A 9 -9.46 41.14 13.24
N LEU A 10 -9.10 40.12 14.01
CA LEU A 10 -8.53 38.88 13.48
C LEU A 10 -9.04 37.71 14.32
N GLY A 11 -10.29 37.34 14.08
CA GLY A 11 -10.87 36.10 14.57
C GLY A 11 -11.89 35.67 13.55
N VAL A 12 -11.58 34.59 12.82
CA VAL A 12 -12.47 33.63 12.09
C VAL A 12 -11.76 32.95 10.90
N THR A 13 -10.61 33.44 10.41
CA THR A 13 -9.89 32.77 9.30
C THR A 13 -9.07 31.54 9.69
N GLY A 14 -8.84 31.29 10.98
CA GLY A 14 -7.98 30.18 11.44
C GLY A 14 -8.63 28.79 11.45
N LEU A 15 -9.96 28.69 11.34
CA LEU A 15 -10.66 27.41 11.56
C LEU A 15 -11.00 26.62 10.28
N TRP A 16 -10.67 27.15 9.09
CA TRP A 16 -10.88 26.45 7.81
C TRP A 16 -9.61 25.83 7.20
N LEU A 17 -8.43 26.05 7.79
CA LEU A 17 -7.18 25.45 7.33
C LEU A 17 -6.91 24.05 7.92
N LEU A 18 -7.61 23.66 9.00
CA LEU A 18 -7.47 22.33 9.60
C LEU A 18 -8.28 21.24 8.88
N LEU A 19 -9.13 21.60 7.91
CA LEU A 19 -9.87 20.64 7.08
C LEU A 19 -9.12 20.22 5.81
N GLY A 20 -7.91 20.76 5.56
CA GLY A 20 -7.10 20.43 4.38
C GLY A 20 -6.36 19.08 4.44
N LEU A 21 -6.31 18.40 5.59
CA LEU A 21 -5.53 17.17 5.77
C LEU A 21 -6.25 15.88 5.35
N GLN A 22 -7.56 15.92 5.10
CA GLN A 22 -8.32 14.75 4.63
C GLN A 22 -7.97 14.34 3.18
N GLY A 23 -7.26 15.20 2.43
CA GLY A 23 -6.90 14.97 1.02
C GLY A 23 -5.57 14.26 0.78
N CYS A 24 -4.72 14.05 1.79
CA CYS A 24 -3.31 13.65 1.58
C CYS A 24 -3.09 12.13 1.37
N GLY A 25 -4.14 11.30 1.49
CA GLY A 25 -4.03 9.83 1.45
C GLY A 25 -3.51 9.24 2.76
N THR A 26 -3.69 7.93 2.95
CA THR A 26 -3.27 7.21 4.18
C THR A 26 -1.78 6.82 4.12
N PRO A 27 -1.10 6.74 5.29
CA PRO A 27 0.28 6.26 5.36
C PRO A 27 0.40 4.73 5.28
N TRP A 28 -0.72 4.01 5.39
CA TRP A 28 -0.90 2.56 5.23
C TRP A 28 -1.80 2.24 4.04
N ALA A 29 -1.61 1.09 3.40
CA ALA A 29 -2.42 0.63 2.28
C ALA A 29 -3.75 0.03 2.76
N THR A 30 -4.62 0.89 3.32
CA THR A 30 -5.89 0.50 3.93
C THR A 30 -7.09 0.93 3.08
N VAL A 31 -8.12 0.10 3.05
CA VAL A 31 -9.44 0.41 2.48
C VAL A 31 -10.48 0.38 3.60
N GLN A 32 -11.43 1.32 3.58
CA GLN A 32 -12.51 1.35 4.57
C GLN A 32 -13.46 0.17 4.35
N ASP A 33 -13.79 -0.56 5.41
CA ASP A 33 -14.89 -1.54 5.37
C ASP A 33 -16.26 -0.86 5.52
N GLY A 34 -17.32 -1.66 5.51
CA GLY A 34 -18.71 -1.18 5.73
C GLY A 34 -18.94 -0.48 7.07
N GLN A 35 -18.03 -0.59 8.04
CA GLN A 35 -18.10 0.10 9.33
C GLN A 35 -17.13 1.31 9.41
N GLY A 36 -16.39 1.60 8.34
CA GLY A 36 -15.41 2.69 8.31
C GLY A 36 -14.11 2.38 9.05
N ARG A 37 -13.77 1.10 9.25
CA ARG A 37 -12.46 0.67 9.75
C ARG A 37 -11.43 0.64 8.62
N PRO A 38 -10.18 1.13 8.83
CA PRO A 38 -9.15 1.13 7.81
C PRO A 38 -8.51 -0.26 7.69
N VAL A 39 -9.01 -1.11 6.81
CA VAL A 39 -8.62 -2.52 6.70
C VAL A 39 -7.42 -2.73 5.79
N MET A 40 -6.42 -3.46 6.28
CA MET A 40 -5.23 -3.88 5.53
C MET A 40 -5.53 -5.07 4.60
N LEU A 41 -4.74 -5.20 3.54
CA LEU A 41 -4.74 -6.37 2.64
C LEU A 41 -6.11 -6.72 2.04
N LEU A 42 -7.01 -5.74 1.95
CA LEU A 42 -8.42 -5.95 1.57
C LEU A 42 -9.11 -7.04 2.41
N GLY A 43 -8.76 -7.14 3.69
CA GLY A 43 -9.31 -8.14 4.61
C GLY A 43 -8.72 -9.54 4.45
N HIS A 44 -7.58 -9.69 3.77
CA HIS A 44 -6.84 -10.95 3.79
C HIS A 44 -6.03 -11.10 5.08
N ASP A 45 -5.91 -12.36 5.48
CA ASP A 45 -5.18 -12.77 6.67
C ASP A 45 -3.65 -12.70 6.44
N PRO A 46 -2.93 -11.79 7.13
CA PRO A 46 -1.48 -11.65 6.98
C PRO A 46 -0.69 -12.91 7.42
N VAL A 47 -1.23 -13.69 8.36
CA VAL A 47 -0.59 -14.89 8.89
C VAL A 47 -0.64 -16.03 7.86
N ALA A 48 -1.74 -16.13 7.11
CA ALA A 48 -1.93 -17.19 6.11
C ALA A 48 -0.85 -17.19 5.01
N TYR A 49 -0.34 -16.02 4.61
CA TYR A 49 0.76 -15.93 3.65
C TYR A 49 2.01 -16.66 4.13
N VAL A 50 2.32 -16.53 5.42
CA VAL A 50 3.55 -17.06 6.03
C VAL A 50 3.36 -18.51 6.48
N THR A 51 2.21 -18.86 7.05
CA THR A 51 1.95 -20.19 7.63
C THR A 51 1.38 -21.19 6.64
N GLN A 52 0.57 -20.73 5.69
CA GLN A 52 -0.13 -21.58 4.71
C GLN A 52 0.42 -21.43 3.29
N GLY A 53 1.27 -20.42 3.03
CA GLY A 53 1.84 -20.17 1.71
C GLY A 53 0.80 -19.75 0.67
N ARG A 54 -0.35 -19.20 1.09
CA ARG A 54 -1.42 -18.73 0.22
C ARG A 54 -2.24 -17.62 0.89
N PRO A 55 -2.84 -16.71 0.11
CA PRO A 55 -3.80 -15.76 0.66
C PRO A 55 -5.03 -16.51 1.19
N ALA A 56 -5.56 -16.03 2.31
CA ALA A 56 -6.83 -16.48 2.86
C ALA A 56 -7.66 -15.27 3.27
N ARG A 57 -8.98 -15.35 3.08
CA ARG A 57 -9.90 -14.30 3.54
C ARG A 57 -10.00 -14.34 5.07
N GLY A 58 -9.88 -13.17 5.68
CA GLY A 58 -10.16 -13.00 7.10
C GLY A 58 -11.66 -12.84 7.35
N ASP A 59 -12.05 -13.14 8.58
CA ASP A 59 -13.37 -12.85 9.12
C ASP A 59 -13.28 -11.58 9.99
N PRO A 60 -14.12 -10.57 9.78
CA PRO A 60 -14.19 -9.39 10.65
C PRO A 60 -14.41 -9.70 12.14
N ALA A 61 -14.94 -10.87 12.49
CA ALA A 61 -15.07 -11.35 13.87
C ALA A 61 -13.72 -11.69 14.53
N PHE A 62 -12.70 -12.03 13.72
CA PHE A 62 -11.33 -12.22 14.16
C PHE A 62 -10.50 -11.01 13.69
N SER A 63 -10.54 -9.92 14.45
CA SER A 63 -9.81 -8.70 14.10
C SER A 63 -8.81 -8.24 15.16
N VAL A 64 -7.81 -7.46 14.72
CA VAL A 64 -6.91 -6.68 15.58
C VAL A 64 -6.87 -5.26 15.02
N ASP A 65 -7.25 -4.30 15.87
CA ASP A 65 -7.19 -2.88 15.58
C ASP A 65 -5.87 -2.29 16.07
N LEU A 66 -5.18 -1.59 15.18
CA LEU A 66 -3.95 -0.85 15.46
C LEU A 66 -4.11 0.60 15.00
N PRO A 67 -3.23 1.52 15.39
CA PRO A 67 -3.28 2.90 14.90
C PRO A 67 -3.32 2.94 13.36
N GLN A 68 -4.42 3.50 12.83
CA GLN A 68 -4.69 3.70 11.40
C GLN A 68 -4.75 2.43 10.54
N ARG A 69 -4.83 1.23 11.13
CA ARG A 69 -4.92 -0.02 10.37
C ARG A 69 -5.62 -1.12 11.17
N THR A 70 -6.40 -1.93 10.48
CA THR A 70 -7.13 -3.07 11.03
C THR A 70 -6.75 -4.32 10.25
N TYR A 71 -6.47 -5.42 10.94
CA TYR A 71 -6.20 -6.72 10.34
C TYR A 71 -7.34 -7.69 10.63
N TYR A 72 -7.72 -8.49 9.64
CA TYR A 72 -8.66 -9.60 9.77
C TYR A 72 -7.93 -10.92 9.63
N PHE A 73 -8.42 -11.95 10.33
CA PHE A 73 -7.80 -13.27 10.37
C PHE A 73 -8.83 -14.34 10.00
N ALA A 74 -8.38 -15.39 9.32
CA ALA A 74 -9.23 -16.51 8.93
C ALA A 74 -9.64 -17.34 10.16
N THR A 75 -8.82 -17.34 11.21
CA THR A 75 -9.08 -18.08 12.46
C THR A 75 -8.62 -17.31 13.71
N ALA A 76 -9.13 -17.71 14.87
CA ALA A 76 -8.69 -17.18 16.16
C ALA A 76 -7.21 -17.49 16.46
N GLU A 77 -6.69 -18.63 15.99
CA GLU A 77 -5.29 -19.02 16.13
C GLU A 77 -4.38 -18.09 15.33
N HIS A 78 -4.75 -17.77 14.09
CA HIS A 78 -4.01 -16.80 13.28
C HIS A 78 -3.99 -15.42 13.93
N ARG A 79 -5.12 -14.97 14.49
CA ARG A 79 -5.17 -13.74 15.29
C ARG A 79 -4.18 -13.78 16.46
N ALA A 80 -4.14 -14.90 17.19
CA ALA A 80 -3.23 -15.06 18.32
C ALA A 80 -1.75 -15.03 17.89
N LEU A 81 -1.41 -15.68 16.76
CA LEU A 81 -0.05 -15.63 16.19
C LEU A 81 0.36 -14.21 15.83
N PHE A 82 -0.53 -13.45 15.19
CA PHE A 82 -0.25 -12.06 14.83
C PHE A 82 -0.03 -11.18 16.05
N VAL A 83 -0.86 -11.30 17.08
CA VAL A 83 -0.70 -10.52 18.32
C VAL A 83 0.61 -10.86 19.03
N ALA A 84 1.07 -12.12 18.95
CA ALA A 84 2.30 -12.56 19.58
C ALA A 84 3.56 -12.04 18.87
N ASP A 85 3.52 -11.87 17.55
CA ASP A 85 4.69 -11.44 16.74
C ASP A 85 4.24 -10.64 15.49
N PRO A 86 3.77 -9.39 15.66
CA PRO A 86 3.23 -8.62 14.55
C PRO A 86 4.29 -8.29 13.50
N GLU A 87 5.55 -8.08 13.89
CA GLU A 87 6.64 -7.73 12.96
C GLU A 87 6.89 -8.82 11.90
N ARG A 88 6.66 -10.09 12.25
CA ARG A 88 6.79 -11.22 11.33
C ARG A 88 5.70 -11.27 10.27
N TYR A 89 4.48 -10.83 10.60
CA TYR A 89 3.31 -11.00 9.76
C TYR A 89 2.85 -9.70 9.08
N GLU A 90 3.19 -8.53 9.62
CA GLU A 90 2.86 -7.26 8.98
C GLU A 90 3.57 -7.12 7.63
N PRO A 91 2.82 -6.75 6.57
CA PRO A 91 3.40 -6.55 5.26
C PRO A 91 4.40 -5.38 5.30
N GLN A 92 5.53 -5.59 4.64
CA GLN A 92 6.54 -4.56 4.47
C GLN A 92 5.99 -3.36 3.71
N TYR A 93 6.63 -2.22 3.94
CA TYR A 93 6.31 -0.97 3.25
C TYR A 93 4.83 -0.57 3.38
N GLY A 94 4.28 -0.76 4.58
CA GLY A 94 2.90 -0.37 4.91
C GLY A 94 1.83 -1.06 4.08
N GLY A 95 2.15 -2.22 3.48
CA GLY A 95 1.27 -2.95 2.56
C GLY A 95 1.13 -2.32 1.17
N PHE A 96 1.90 -1.28 0.83
CA PHE A 96 1.95 -0.75 -0.54
C PHE A 96 2.79 -1.66 -1.45
N CYS A 97 2.73 -1.41 -2.76
CA CYS A 97 3.53 -2.13 -3.75
C CYS A 97 5.03 -2.07 -3.42
N ALA A 98 5.61 -3.21 -3.03
CA ALA A 98 7.02 -3.30 -2.66
C ALA A 98 7.97 -2.96 -3.82
N SER A 99 7.58 -3.22 -5.07
CA SER A 99 8.35 -2.77 -6.26
C SER A 99 8.33 -1.25 -6.41
N GLY A 100 7.24 -0.59 -5.99
CA GLY A 100 7.14 0.86 -5.96
C GLY A 100 8.00 1.47 -4.85
N ALA A 101 8.06 0.81 -3.68
CA ALA A 101 8.84 1.26 -2.54
C ALA A 101 10.33 1.42 -2.86
N ALA A 102 10.89 0.56 -3.73
CA ALA A 102 12.28 0.68 -4.23
C ALA A 102 12.56 1.99 -4.97
N TYR A 103 11.51 2.67 -5.44
CA TYR A 103 11.56 3.96 -6.12
C TYR A 103 10.95 5.11 -5.32
N ALA A 104 10.72 4.92 -4.01
CA ALA A 104 10.02 5.84 -3.13
C ALA A 104 8.55 6.12 -3.52
N ILE A 105 7.90 5.23 -4.28
CA ILE A 105 6.52 5.38 -4.76
C ILE A 105 5.59 4.50 -3.92
N LYS A 106 4.51 5.09 -3.38
CA LYS A 106 3.44 4.37 -2.66
C LYS A 106 2.25 4.12 -3.58
N LEU A 107 2.22 2.96 -4.23
CA LEU A 107 1.08 2.52 -5.03
C LEU A 107 0.25 1.47 -4.28
N GLY A 108 -1.06 1.44 -4.51
CA GLY A 108 -1.96 0.44 -3.95
C GLY A 108 -1.52 -0.99 -4.24
N SER A 109 -2.05 -1.92 -3.45
CA SER A 109 -1.70 -3.35 -3.42
C SER A 109 -2.80 -4.26 -3.96
N ASP A 110 -2.41 -5.43 -4.44
CA ASP A 110 -3.22 -6.61 -4.70
C ASP A 110 -2.76 -7.70 -3.71
N PRO A 111 -3.59 -8.08 -2.72
CA PRO A 111 -3.23 -9.10 -1.73
C PRO A 111 -3.01 -10.50 -2.32
N THR A 112 -3.37 -10.75 -3.59
CA THR A 112 -3.06 -12.01 -4.29
C THR A 112 -1.70 -11.97 -4.99
N ALA A 113 -1.14 -10.79 -5.20
CA ALA A 113 0.22 -10.58 -5.69
C ALA A 113 1.15 -10.32 -4.50
N TRP A 114 1.76 -11.37 -3.97
CA TRP A 114 2.61 -11.31 -2.79
C TRP A 114 3.87 -12.18 -2.95
N ALA A 115 4.83 -12.00 -2.04
CA ALA A 115 5.97 -12.88 -1.84
C ALA A 115 6.40 -12.85 -0.37
N VAL A 116 6.92 -13.97 0.13
CA VAL A 116 7.70 -14.00 1.38
C VAL A 116 9.16 -14.14 1.02
N TYR A 117 10.00 -13.25 1.51
CA TYR A 117 11.43 -13.24 1.24
C TYR A 117 12.19 -12.90 2.52
N GLN A 118 13.15 -13.75 2.89
CA GLN A 118 13.91 -13.61 4.15
C GLN A 118 12.99 -13.44 5.38
N GLY A 119 11.88 -14.17 5.42
CA GLY A 119 10.91 -14.12 6.52
C GLY A 119 9.99 -12.88 6.53
N ARG A 120 10.13 -11.96 5.57
CA ARG A 120 9.33 -10.72 5.47
C ARG A 120 8.24 -10.88 4.40
N LEU A 121 7.03 -10.40 4.70
CA LEU A 121 5.89 -10.42 3.77
C LEU A 121 5.88 -9.17 2.87
N PHE A 122 5.91 -9.35 1.56
CA PHE A 122 5.84 -8.26 0.57
C PHE A 122 4.56 -8.38 -0.25
N ILE A 123 3.87 -7.26 -0.43
CA ILE A 123 2.68 -7.16 -1.26
C ILE A 123 2.99 -6.28 -2.47
N PHE A 124 2.40 -6.62 -3.60
CA PHE A 124 2.62 -5.93 -4.87
C PHE A 124 1.34 -5.28 -5.34
N GLY A 125 1.46 -4.27 -6.19
CA GLY A 125 0.28 -3.63 -6.78
C GLY A 125 -0.50 -4.53 -7.70
N ASP A 126 0.17 -5.51 -8.30
CA ASP A 126 -0.36 -6.44 -9.29
C ASP A 126 0.71 -7.49 -9.63
N VAL A 127 0.36 -8.41 -10.54
CA VAL A 127 1.26 -9.44 -11.04
C VAL A 127 2.49 -8.87 -11.75
N LEU A 128 2.39 -7.70 -12.41
CA LEU A 128 3.53 -7.08 -13.09
C LEU A 128 4.54 -6.55 -12.07
N GLY A 129 4.06 -5.91 -11.01
CA GLY A 129 4.87 -5.46 -9.88
C GLY A 129 5.62 -6.62 -9.24
N ARG A 130 4.92 -7.73 -8.95
CA ARG A 130 5.54 -8.95 -8.39
C ARG A 130 6.61 -9.50 -9.33
N THR A 131 6.28 -9.65 -10.61
CA THR A 131 7.19 -10.19 -11.64
C THR A 131 8.44 -9.33 -11.79
N ALA A 132 8.29 -8.01 -11.79
CA ALA A 132 9.40 -7.06 -11.82
C ALA A 132 10.30 -7.17 -10.60
N TRP A 133 9.70 -7.30 -9.41
CA TRP A 133 10.44 -7.39 -8.14
C TRP A 133 11.22 -8.71 -8.03
N GLN A 134 10.64 -9.81 -8.51
CA GLN A 134 11.27 -11.14 -8.52
C GLN A 134 12.52 -11.24 -9.38
N LEU A 135 12.77 -10.28 -10.29
CA LEU A 135 14.02 -10.23 -11.03
C LEU A 135 15.23 -10.05 -10.11
N ASP A 136 15.08 -9.26 -9.03
CA ASP A 136 16.17 -9.00 -8.10
C ASP A 136 15.61 -8.59 -6.72
N PRO A 137 15.16 -9.55 -5.91
CA PRO A 137 14.59 -9.26 -4.58
C PRO A 137 15.55 -8.47 -3.69
N ALA A 138 16.84 -8.83 -3.68
CA ALA A 138 17.85 -8.17 -2.87
C ALA A 138 18.03 -6.70 -3.26
N TRP A 139 18.11 -6.39 -4.56
CA TRP A 139 18.18 -5.01 -5.04
C TRP A 139 16.94 -4.22 -4.66
N ASN A 140 15.74 -4.80 -4.82
CA ASN A 140 14.50 -4.10 -4.49
C ASN A 140 14.39 -3.82 -2.99
N VAL A 141 14.67 -4.81 -2.14
CA VAL A 141 14.65 -4.67 -0.68
C VAL A 141 15.67 -3.64 -0.22
N GLY A 142 16.91 -3.68 -0.72
CA GLY A 142 17.95 -2.73 -0.32
C GLY A 142 17.58 -1.28 -0.64
N HIS A 143 17.02 -1.01 -1.82
CA HIS A 143 16.57 0.35 -2.17
C HIS A 143 15.31 0.75 -1.42
N ALA A 144 14.34 -0.15 -1.28
CA ALA A 144 13.10 0.14 -0.58
C ALA A 144 13.35 0.42 0.92
N ASP A 145 14.20 -0.36 1.58
CA ASP A 145 14.60 -0.14 2.97
C ASP A 145 15.35 1.19 3.15
N ALA A 146 16.09 1.65 2.14
CA ALA A 146 16.75 2.95 2.17
C ALA A 146 15.77 4.13 2.03
N HIS A 147 14.74 4.03 1.17
CA HIS A 147 13.76 5.11 0.96
C HIS A 147 12.63 5.13 1.96
N TRP A 148 12.24 3.97 2.50
CA TRP A 148 11.03 3.82 3.29
C TRP A 148 10.96 4.73 4.53
N PRO A 149 12.04 4.91 5.33
CA PRO A 149 12.01 5.79 6.50
C PRO A 149 11.53 7.21 6.20
N ASP A 150 11.87 7.75 5.03
CA ASP A 150 11.54 9.13 4.64
C ASP A 150 10.07 9.28 4.20
N ILE A 151 9.45 8.21 3.71
CA ILE A 151 8.09 8.26 3.16
C ILE A 151 7.06 7.55 4.02
N ARG A 152 7.45 6.76 5.05
CA ARG A 152 6.53 5.88 5.80
C ARG A 152 5.33 6.62 6.39
N ASP A 153 5.53 7.82 6.92
CA ASP A 153 4.49 8.63 7.58
C ASP A 153 3.79 9.58 6.59
N THR A 154 4.25 9.64 5.34
CA THR A 154 3.65 10.47 4.29
C THR A 154 2.50 9.72 3.61
N GLY A 155 1.36 10.40 3.43
CA GLY A 155 0.22 9.86 2.70
C GLY A 155 0.58 9.45 1.27
N TRP A 156 0.02 8.33 0.80
CA TRP A 156 0.46 7.67 -0.43
C TRP A 156 0.41 8.54 -1.70
N ARG A 157 -0.58 9.43 -1.80
CA ARG A 157 -0.70 10.35 -2.94
C ARG A 157 0.43 11.36 -2.97
N VAL A 158 0.71 11.97 -1.83
CA VAL A 158 1.79 12.96 -1.70
C VAL A 158 3.14 12.32 -1.98
N ALA A 159 3.42 11.16 -1.35
CA ALA A 159 4.65 10.41 -1.58
C ALA A 159 4.84 10.07 -3.07
N SER A 160 3.80 9.52 -3.71
CA SER A 160 3.88 9.11 -5.12
C SER A 160 4.01 10.30 -6.07
N LEU A 161 3.25 11.38 -5.87
CA LEU A 161 3.37 12.58 -6.71
C LEU A 161 4.76 13.21 -6.59
N ALA A 162 5.31 13.28 -5.38
CA ALA A 162 6.66 13.78 -5.14
C ALA A 162 7.72 12.91 -5.86
N ALA A 163 7.60 11.58 -5.77
CA ALA A 163 8.51 10.64 -6.44
C ALA A 163 8.36 10.67 -7.97
N TYR A 164 7.17 10.94 -8.51
CA TYR A 164 6.98 11.11 -9.95
C TYR A 164 7.56 12.43 -10.47
N ALA A 165 7.46 13.50 -9.68
CA ALA A 165 8.09 14.79 -10.01
C ALA A 165 9.62 14.71 -9.88
N ASN A 166 10.12 13.98 -8.87
CA ASN A 166 11.54 13.85 -8.56
C ASN A 166 11.92 12.37 -8.49
N LYS A 167 12.12 11.78 -9.67
CA LYS A 167 12.50 10.37 -9.78
C LYS A 167 13.85 10.12 -9.12
N VAL A 168 13.95 9.04 -8.37
CA VAL A 168 15.21 8.56 -7.81
C VAL A 168 16.24 8.26 -8.92
N PRO A 169 17.56 8.37 -8.66
CA PRO A 169 18.59 8.18 -9.69
C PRO A 169 18.55 6.83 -10.40
N HIS A 170 18.11 5.78 -9.69
CA HIS A 170 18.00 4.40 -10.19
C HIS A 170 16.61 4.05 -10.74
N TYR A 171 15.75 5.04 -11.02
CA TYR A 171 14.40 4.81 -11.52
C TYR A 171 14.42 4.04 -12.85
N LYS A 172 13.61 2.97 -12.93
CA LYS A 172 13.42 2.17 -14.16
C LYS A 172 12.00 2.33 -14.68
N THR A 173 11.87 2.54 -15.99
CA THR A 173 10.56 2.53 -16.65
C THR A 173 10.01 1.10 -16.78
N GLY A 174 8.70 0.96 -16.96
CA GLY A 174 8.09 -0.35 -17.22
C GLY A 174 8.66 -1.03 -18.48
N GLY A 175 9.05 -0.25 -19.50
CA GLY A 175 9.71 -0.77 -20.69
C GLY A 175 11.10 -1.34 -20.40
N GLN A 176 11.91 -0.64 -19.60
CA GLN A 176 13.24 -1.14 -19.17
C GLN A 176 13.13 -2.41 -18.33
N ILE A 177 12.16 -2.45 -17.40
CA ILE A 177 11.89 -3.63 -16.57
C ILE A 177 11.47 -4.82 -17.44
N ARG A 178 10.54 -4.60 -18.39
CA ARG A 178 10.07 -5.65 -19.30
C ARG A 178 11.21 -6.19 -20.18
N ALA A 179 12.04 -5.31 -20.72
CA ALA A 179 13.21 -5.71 -21.51
C ALA A 179 14.21 -6.52 -20.67
N ALA A 180 14.46 -6.11 -19.42
CA ALA A 180 15.32 -6.85 -18.49
C ALA A 180 14.73 -8.20 -18.09
N TRP A 181 13.40 -8.32 -18.00
CA TRP A 181 12.75 -9.61 -17.77
C TRP A 181 12.90 -10.53 -18.98
N GLN A 182 12.62 -10.02 -20.18
CA GLN A 182 12.69 -10.77 -21.43
C GLN A 182 14.09 -11.32 -21.71
N SER A 183 15.14 -10.57 -21.39
CA SER A 183 16.52 -11.04 -21.57
C SER A 183 16.90 -12.20 -20.64
N ARG A 184 16.23 -12.33 -19.48
CA ARG A 184 16.45 -13.41 -18.51
C ARG A 184 15.52 -14.61 -18.71
N HIS A 185 14.45 -14.45 -19.47
CA HIS A 185 13.43 -15.49 -19.72
C HIS A 185 13.19 -15.64 -21.23
N PRO A 186 14.21 -16.07 -21.99
CA PRO A 186 14.07 -16.21 -23.43
C PRO A 186 13.00 -17.24 -23.77
N GLY A 187 12.01 -16.85 -24.59
CA GLY A 187 10.91 -17.73 -25.00
C GLY A 187 9.68 -17.71 -24.09
N GLU A 188 9.75 -17.06 -22.93
CA GLU A 188 8.59 -16.87 -22.06
C GLU A 188 7.85 -15.56 -22.37
N ARG A 189 6.56 -15.51 -22.03
CA ARG A 189 5.72 -14.31 -22.21
C ARG A 189 5.59 -13.56 -20.89
N TYR A 190 5.93 -12.27 -20.91
CA TYR A 190 5.68 -11.37 -19.78
C TYR A 190 4.17 -11.36 -19.46
N PRO A 191 3.75 -11.33 -18.19
CA PRO A 191 2.33 -11.39 -17.84
C PRO A 191 1.50 -10.34 -18.58
N ASP A 192 0.37 -10.78 -19.13
CA ASP A 192 -0.57 -9.91 -19.83
C ASP A 192 -1.58 -9.35 -18.82
N TYR A 193 -1.31 -8.14 -18.36
CA TYR A 193 -2.14 -7.45 -17.36
C TYR A 193 -2.11 -5.95 -17.62
N ASP A 194 -3.26 -5.29 -17.56
CA ASP A 194 -3.37 -3.84 -17.65
C ASP A 194 -3.57 -3.25 -16.24
N PRO A 195 -2.57 -2.55 -15.66
CA PRO A 195 -2.73 -1.91 -14.35
C PRO A 195 -3.64 -0.67 -14.40
N GLY A 196 -4.08 -0.26 -15.59
CA GLY A 196 -4.78 0.99 -15.85
C GLY A 196 -3.85 2.20 -15.85
N SER A 197 -4.39 3.36 -16.22
CA SER A 197 -3.60 4.59 -16.31
C SER A 197 -3.09 5.07 -14.94
N MET A 198 -1.98 5.82 -14.93
CA MET A 198 -1.49 6.49 -13.72
C MET A 198 -2.57 7.36 -13.07
N TRP A 199 -3.40 8.01 -13.90
CA TRP A 199 -4.48 8.88 -13.45
C TRP A 199 -5.55 8.09 -12.68
N LEU A 200 -6.00 6.97 -13.22
CA LEU A 200 -6.95 6.08 -12.53
C LEU A 200 -6.36 5.56 -11.21
N ASN A 201 -5.07 5.22 -11.21
CA ASN A 201 -4.40 4.65 -10.05
C ASN A 201 -4.14 5.67 -8.92
N LEU A 202 -3.91 6.96 -9.24
CA LEU A 202 -3.67 8.00 -8.23
C LEU A 202 -4.96 8.66 -7.73
N PHE A 203 -5.96 8.82 -8.59
CA PHE A 203 -7.10 9.69 -8.31
C PHE A 203 -8.42 8.94 -8.17
N VAL A 204 -8.57 7.75 -8.77
CA VAL A 204 -9.84 7.02 -8.76
C VAL A 204 -9.79 5.81 -7.84
N LYS A 205 -8.70 5.04 -7.88
CA LYS A 205 -8.57 3.82 -7.08
C LYS A 205 -8.12 4.14 -5.64
N PRO A 206 -8.76 3.57 -4.61
CA PRO A 206 -8.26 3.59 -3.25
C PRO A 206 -7.02 2.70 -3.11
N PRO A 207 -6.18 2.94 -2.08
CA PRO A 207 -4.97 2.17 -1.85
C PRO A 207 -5.33 0.74 -1.45
N GLY A 208 -5.25 -0.17 -2.42
CA GLY A 208 -5.67 -1.57 -2.29
C GLY A 208 -6.59 -2.05 -3.42
N TRP A 209 -7.18 -1.15 -4.23
CA TRP A 209 -8.07 -1.58 -5.32
C TRP A 209 -7.29 -1.87 -6.61
N ARG A 210 -6.47 -2.93 -6.57
CA ARG A 210 -5.87 -3.56 -7.75
C ARG A 210 -5.98 -5.08 -7.75
N ALA A 211 -6.72 -5.63 -6.78
CA ALA A 211 -6.93 -7.07 -6.68
C ALA A 211 -7.41 -7.69 -7.99
N ALA A 212 -6.72 -8.73 -8.45
CA ALA A 212 -7.19 -9.60 -9.53
C ALA A 212 -8.59 -10.17 -9.26
N GLU A 213 -8.97 -10.29 -7.97
CA GLU A 213 -10.28 -10.77 -7.52
C GLU A 213 -11.44 -9.77 -7.75
N GLY A 214 -11.16 -8.56 -8.25
CA GLY A 214 -12.20 -7.59 -8.59
C GLY A 214 -12.85 -6.92 -7.38
N VAL A 215 -14.16 -6.65 -7.48
CA VAL A 215 -14.94 -5.90 -6.47
C VAL A 215 -15.51 -6.78 -5.34
N GLY A 216 -15.53 -8.10 -5.55
CA GLY A 216 -16.00 -9.07 -4.56
C GLY A 216 -15.04 -9.12 -3.38
N GLN A 217 -15.42 -8.50 -2.26
CA GLN A 217 -14.58 -8.44 -1.07
C GLN A 217 -15.49 -8.56 0.18
N PRO A 218 -16.03 -9.77 0.46
CA PRO A 218 -16.99 -9.97 1.55
C PRO A 218 -16.45 -9.55 2.93
N ALA A 219 -15.16 -9.75 3.17
CA ALA A 219 -14.48 -9.32 4.40
C ALA A 219 -14.50 -7.79 4.60
N LEU A 220 -14.66 -7.02 3.54
CA LEU A 220 -14.81 -5.56 3.59
C LEU A 220 -16.28 -5.12 3.59
N GLY A 221 -17.22 -6.06 3.52
CA GLY A 221 -18.65 -5.77 3.34
C GLY A 221 -19.03 -5.36 1.92
N TYR A 222 -18.17 -5.61 0.92
CA TYR A 222 -18.56 -5.45 -0.48
C TYR A 222 -19.28 -6.71 -0.98
N PRO A 223 -20.36 -6.58 -1.78
CA PRO A 223 -21.06 -7.72 -2.34
C PRO A 223 -20.11 -8.53 -3.25
N PRO A 224 -20.27 -9.86 -3.32
CA PRO A 224 -19.54 -10.71 -4.25
C PRO A 224 -19.90 -10.42 -5.72
#